data_AF-A0A7J6F7E7-F1
#
_entry.id   AF-A0A7J6F7E7-F1
#
_cell.length_a   1.000
_cell.length_b   1.000
_cell.length_c   1.000
_cell.angle_alpha   90.00
_cell.angle_beta   90.00
_cell.angle_gamma   90.00
#
_symmetry.space_group_name_H-M   'P 1'
#
loop_
_entity.id
_entity.type
_entity.pdbx_description
1 polymer ?
#
loop_
_entity_poly.entity_id
_entity_poly.type
_entity_poly.pdbx_seq_one_letter_code
_entity_poly.pdbx_strand_id
1 'polypeptide(L)'
;MILSISRVHQSSTDAASSLLVTALNEGRDVIMDGTLSWEPFVKQTVAMARNVHKFRYRMGVGYKVAEDGTINENYWEQITTNDIINGENNDSLVPKRKPYRIELVGVVCDPYLAVVRGIRRAIMIGRAVRVNSQLTSHKRFATAFPRYCHLVDNARLYCTNSMGGPPKLIGWKEGEQKLLVDSEEIECLNTIRSLNSNADSIHELYADSTTIFRPGFIWNDIVLSPSRSSIQKCLRESIQKIENSNINTS
;
A
#
# COMPACT_ATOMS: atom_id res chain seq x y z
N MET A 1 -0.66 -25.93 -19.03
CA MET A 1 -1.60 -25.79 -17.90
C MET A 1 -1.57 -24.34 -17.44
N ILE A 2 -2.54 -23.51 -17.87
CA ILE A 2 -2.55 -22.07 -17.56
C ILE A 2 -3.39 -21.88 -16.29
N LEU A 3 -2.75 -21.55 -15.17
CA LEU A 3 -3.45 -21.09 -13.97
C LEU A 3 -4.06 -19.72 -14.25
N SER A 4 -5.33 -19.51 -13.89
CA SER A 4 -5.95 -18.19 -13.98
C SER A 4 -5.23 -17.18 -13.07
N ILE A 5 -5.15 -15.92 -13.50
CA ILE A 5 -4.49 -14.82 -12.75
C ILE A 5 -5.04 -14.71 -11.31
N SER A 6 -6.33 -15.00 -11.11
CA SER A 6 -6.96 -15.04 -9.79
C SER A 6 -6.41 -16.16 -8.89
N ARG A 7 -6.17 -17.37 -9.42
CA ARG A 7 -5.60 -18.48 -8.67
C ARG A 7 -4.13 -18.24 -8.32
N VAL A 8 -3.36 -17.64 -9.22
CA VAL A 8 -1.96 -17.26 -8.94
C VAL A 8 -1.91 -16.17 -7.87
N HIS A 9 -2.81 -15.20 -7.92
CA HIS A 9 -2.90 -14.14 -6.90
C HIS A 9 -3.25 -14.70 -5.51
N GLN A 10 -4.21 -15.63 -5.43
CA GLN A 10 -4.58 -16.28 -4.17
C GLN A 10 -3.41 -17.09 -3.60
N SER A 11 -2.78 -17.95 -4.42
CA SER A 11 -1.63 -18.75 -3.98
C SER A 11 -0.44 -17.90 -3.49
N SER A 12 -0.18 -16.77 -4.16
CA SER A 12 0.86 -15.81 -3.73
C SER A 12 0.50 -15.13 -2.40
N THR A 13 -0.76 -14.72 -2.25
CA THR A 13 -1.27 -14.11 -1.02
C THR A 13 -1.22 -15.08 0.15
N ASP A 14 -1.59 -16.34 -0.07
CA ASP A 14 -1.55 -17.39 0.94
C ASP A 14 -0.11 -17.72 1.35
N ALA A 15 0.82 -17.81 0.39
CA ALA A 15 2.24 -18.02 0.68
C ALA A 15 2.84 -16.87 1.51
N ALA A 16 2.54 -15.62 1.16
CA ALA A 16 2.99 -14.46 1.93
C ALA A 16 2.40 -14.43 3.35
N SER A 17 1.12 -14.77 3.49
CA SER A 17 0.42 -14.83 4.78
C SER A 17 0.98 -15.95 5.67
N SER A 18 1.28 -17.12 5.09
CA SER A 18 1.90 -18.24 5.77
C SER A 18 3.31 -17.89 6.29
N LEU A 19 4.10 -17.22 5.45
CA LEU A 19 5.43 -16.75 5.83
C LEU A 19 5.36 -15.70 6.96
N LEU A 20 4.40 -14.78 6.88
CA LEU A 20 4.17 -13.75 7.90
C LEU A 20 3.85 -14.37 9.27
N VAL A 21 2.84 -15.25 9.34
CA VAL A 21 2.45 -15.85 10.63
C VAL A 21 3.56 -16.73 11.20
N THR A 22 4.28 -17.46 10.35
CA THR A 22 5.42 -18.28 10.77
C THR A 22 6.54 -17.42 11.35
N ALA A 23 6.92 -16.34 10.65
CA ALA A 23 7.97 -15.42 11.12
C ALA A 23 7.61 -14.75 12.45
N LEU A 24 6.37 -14.30 12.61
CA LEU A 24 5.88 -13.66 13.83
C LEU A 24 5.81 -14.66 15.00
N ASN A 25 5.30 -15.87 14.73
CA ASN A 25 5.34 -16.97 15.70
C ASN A 25 6.78 -17.31 16.13
N GLU A 26 7.77 -17.20 15.23
CA GLU A 26 9.18 -17.47 15.53
C GLU A 26 9.89 -16.31 16.25
N GLY A 27 9.25 -15.14 16.39
CA GLY A 27 9.86 -13.98 17.04
C GLY A 27 10.83 -13.22 16.14
N ARG A 28 10.77 -13.41 14.82
CA ARG A 28 11.63 -12.69 13.85
C ARG A 28 11.11 -11.28 13.61
N ASP A 29 12.01 -10.36 13.31
CA ASP A 29 11.63 -9.05 12.77
C ASP A 29 11.05 -9.21 11.36
N VAL A 30 9.97 -8.49 11.07
CA VAL A 30 9.24 -8.60 9.80
C VAL A 30 9.02 -7.21 9.21
N ILE A 31 9.32 -7.07 7.92
CA ILE A 31 8.88 -5.96 7.09
C ILE A 31 7.77 -6.48 6.19
N MET A 32 6.56 -5.98 6.38
CA MET A 32 5.41 -6.31 5.54
C MET A 32 5.17 -5.16 4.56
N ASP A 33 5.52 -5.37 3.29
CA ASP A 33 5.20 -4.45 2.20
C ASP A 33 3.84 -4.81 1.60
N GLY A 34 2.88 -3.90 1.70
CA GLY A 34 1.53 -4.09 1.20
C GLY A 34 0.78 -2.79 1.07
N THR A 35 -0.30 -2.79 0.31
CA THR A 35 -1.12 -1.58 0.11
C THR A 35 -1.91 -1.16 1.34
N LEU A 36 -2.11 -2.08 2.30
CA LEU A 36 -2.89 -1.88 3.53
C LEU A 36 -4.30 -1.29 3.27
N SER A 37 -4.87 -1.55 2.09
CA SER A 37 -6.17 -1.03 1.68
C SER A 37 -7.36 -1.81 2.22
N TRP A 38 -7.12 -2.88 2.99
CA TRP A 38 -8.17 -3.74 3.54
C TRP A 38 -8.08 -3.74 5.06
N GLU A 39 -8.93 -2.93 5.69
CA GLU A 39 -8.86 -2.61 7.12
C GLU A 39 -9.03 -3.81 8.06
N PRO A 40 -9.97 -4.75 7.83
CA PRO A 40 -10.12 -5.93 8.69
C PRO A 40 -8.83 -6.77 8.76
N PHE A 41 -8.17 -6.98 7.60
CA PHE A 41 -6.89 -7.68 7.55
C PHE A 41 -5.84 -6.98 8.41
N VAL A 42 -5.67 -5.66 8.27
CA VAL A 42 -4.68 -4.90 9.07
C VAL A 42 -4.97 -4.99 10.56
N LYS A 43 -6.23 -4.83 10.97
CA LYS A 43 -6.64 -4.95 12.39
C LYS A 43 -6.32 -6.31 12.96
N GLN A 44 -6.71 -7.39 12.26
CA GLN A 44 -6.46 -8.75 12.72
C GLN A 44 -4.96 -9.06 12.75
N THR A 45 -4.18 -8.60 11.76
CA THR A 45 -2.72 -8.78 11.72
C THR A 45 -2.02 -8.07 12.87
N VAL A 46 -2.40 -6.83 13.18
CA VAL A 46 -1.86 -6.11 14.34
C VAL A 46 -2.23 -6.82 15.64
N ALA A 47 -3.49 -7.23 15.81
CA ALA A 47 -3.93 -7.96 16.99
C ALA A 47 -3.15 -9.28 17.18
N MET A 48 -2.94 -10.04 16.11
CA MET A 48 -2.09 -11.23 16.11
C MET A 48 -0.66 -10.88 16.53
N ALA A 49 -0.02 -9.91 15.86
CA ALA A 49 1.37 -9.51 16.15
C ALA A 49 1.57 -9.04 17.61
N ARG A 50 0.56 -8.41 18.22
CA ARG A 50 0.58 -8.06 19.65
C ARG A 50 0.51 -9.29 20.56
N ASN A 51 -0.15 -10.37 20.13
CA ASN A 51 -0.44 -11.54 20.94
C ASN A 51 0.46 -12.76 20.69
N VAL A 52 1.25 -12.79 19.61
CA VAL A 52 2.13 -13.94 19.26
C VAL A 52 3.19 -14.25 20.32
N HIS A 53 3.47 -13.30 21.23
CA HIS A 53 4.34 -13.56 22.39
C HIS A 53 3.66 -14.40 23.47
N LYS A 54 2.32 -14.50 23.49
CA LYS A 54 1.54 -15.32 24.43
C LYS A 54 1.00 -16.59 23.79
N PHE A 55 0.62 -16.51 22.51
CA PHE A 55 -0.08 -17.57 21.81
C PHE A 55 0.54 -17.83 20.44
N ARG A 56 0.36 -19.03 19.90
CA ARG A 56 0.69 -19.32 18.50
C ARG A 56 -0.53 -19.11 17.63
N TYR A 57 -0.29 -18.69 16.40
CA TYR A 57 -1.33 -18.46 15.41
C TYR A 57 -1.09 -19.30 14.15
N ARG A 58 -2.13 -19.55 13.37
CA ARG A 58 -2.06 -20.07 12.01
C ARG A 58 -2.90 -19.19 11.08
N MET A 59 -2.76 -19.39 9.77
CA MET A 59 -3.65 -18.76 8.82
C MET A 59 -5.10 -19.21 9.06
N GLY A 60 -6.00 -18.24 9.11
CA GLY A 60 -7.43 -18.50 9.04
C GLY A 60 -7.91 -18.69 7.61
N VAL A 61 -9.22 -18.83 7.44
CA VAL A 61 -9.87 -19.06 6.14
C VAL A 61 -9.82 -17.86 5.18
N GLY A 62 -9.38 -16.70 5.65
CA GLY A 62 -9.35 -15.44 4.91
C GLY A 62 -10.74 -14.82 4.75
N TYR A 63 -10.95 -14.11 3.64
CA TYR A 63 -12.25 -13.58 3.23
C TYR A 63 -12.96 -14.60 2.34
N LYS A 64 -14.14 -15.06 2.77
CA LYS A 64 -15.02 -15.95 2.01
C LYS A 64 -16.46 -15.48 2.09
N VAL A 65 -17.18 -15.61 0.98
CA VAL A 65 -18.63 -15.38 0.92
C VAL A 65 -19.28 -16.75 0.72
N ALA A 66 -20.15 -17.14 1.64
CA ALA A 66 -20.93 -18.38 1.55
C ALA A 66 -22.07 -18.24 0.53
N GLU A 67 -22.67 -19.37 0.14
CA GLU A 67 -23.75 -19.41 -0.87
C GLU A 67 -25.00 -18.62 -0.44
N ASP A 68 -25.23 -18.52 0.87
CA ASP A 68 -26.30 -17.73 1.48
C ASP A 68 -25.98 -16.22 1.58
N GLY A 69 -24.80 -15.79 1.10
CA GLY A 69 -24.32 -14.42 1.17
C GLY A 69 -23.63 -14.07 2.49
N THR A 70 -23.53 -14.99 3.46
CA THR A 70 -22.84 -14.76 4.72
C THR A 70 -21.34 -14.55 4.47
N ILE A 71 -20.78 -13.46 5.02
CA ILE A 71 -19.36 -13.14 4.92
C ILE A 71 -18.63 -13.72 6.11
N ASN A 72 -17.67 -14.62 5.86
CA ASN A 72 -16.70 -15.08 6.84
C ASN A 72 -15.36 -14.40 6.55
N GLU A 73 -14.87 -13.61 7.49
CA GLU A 73 -13.63 -12.86 7.36
C GLU A 73 -12.72 -13.09 8.58
N ASN A 74 -11.88 -14.12 8.48
CA ASN A 74 -10.95 -14.50 9.53
C ASN A 74 -9.58 -14.84 8.94
N TYR A 75 -8.60 -13.96 9.14
CA TYR A 75 -7.26 -14.09 8.57
C TYR A 75 -6.30 -14.86 9.47
N TRP A 76 -6.51 -14.86 10.79
CA TRP A 76 -5.60 -15.47 11.76
C TRP A 76 -6.37 -16.23 12.83
N GLU A 77 -6.02 -17.49 13.01
CA GLU A 77 -6.59 -18.35 14.04
C GLU A 77 -5.57 -18.60 15.14
N GLN A 78 -5.96 -18.38 16.39
CA GLN A 78 -5.16 -18.78 17.53
C GLN A 78 -5.17 -20.31 17.63
N ILE A 79 -4.00 -20.92 17.77
CA ILE A 79 -3.86 -22.36 18.00
C ILE A 79 -4.19 -22.63 19.47
N THR A 80 -5.20 -23.46 19.73
CA THR A 80 -5.62 -23.81 21.09
C THR A 80 -4.83 -25.01 21.62
N THR A 81 -4.78 -25.19 22.94
CA THR A 81 -4.05 -26.29 23.59
C THR A 81 -4.49 -27.67 23.05
N ASN A 82 -5.75 -27.83 22.64
CA ASN A 82 -6.26 -29.06 22.05
C ASN A 82 -5.66 -29.38 20.67
N ASP A 83 -5.27 -28.36 19.90
CA ASP A 83 -4.60 -28.55 18.60
C ASP A 83 -3.14 -29.01 18.75
N ILE A 84 -2.57 -28.89 19.95
CA ILE A 84 -1.16 -29.19 20.25
C ILE A 84 -0.97 -30.65 20.71
N ILE A 85 -2.02 -31.31 21.19
CA ILE A 85 -1.96 -32.68 21.76
C ILE A 85 -1.54 -33.74 20.72
N ASN A 86 -1.63 -33.45 19.42
CA ASN A 86 -1.21 -34.36 18.34
C ASN A 86 0.24 -34.18 17.87
N GLY A 87 1.04 -33.32 18.52
CA GLY A 87 2.44 -33.09 18.15
C GLY A 87 3.29 -32.71 19.37
N GLU A 88 3.96 -33.72 19.94
CA GLU A 88 5.03 -33.65 20.94
C GLU A 88 4.79 -32.78 22.18
N ASN A 89 4.74 -33.45 23.34
CA ASN A 89 4.80 -32.86 24.68
C ASN A 89 5.91 -31.81 24.77
N ASN A 90 5.56 -30.53 24.85
CA ASN A 90 6.52 -29.48 25.17
C ASN A 90 5.90 -28.45 26.10
N ASP A 91 6.18 -28.59 27.39
CA ASP A 91 5.89 -27.65 28.47
C ASP A 91 6.64 -26.28 28.32
N SER A 92 7.09 -25.97 27.09
CA SER A 92 7.86 -24.79 26.67
C SER A 92 7.11 -23.89 25.67
N LEU A 93 5.79 -24.10 25.49
CA LEU A 93 4.99 -23.53 24.40
C LEU A 93 4.58 -22.05 24.53
N VAL A 94 4.78 -21.41 25.68
CA VAL A 94 4.59 -19.95 25.81
C VAL A 94 5.94 -19.29 25.55
N PRO A 95 6.14 -18.62 24.40
CA PRO A 95 7.37 -17.90 24.16
C PRO A 95 7.52 -16.85 25.26
N LYS A 96 8.53 -16.94 26.13
CA LYS A 96 8.90 -15.82 27.03
C LYS A 96 9.57 -14.71 26.23
N ARG A 97 8.88 -14.20 25.21
CA ARG A 97 9.34 -13.19 24.28
C ARG A 97 8.69 -11.86 24.61
N LYS A 98 9.39 -10.79 24.28
CA LYS A 98 8.82 -9.45 24.39
C LYS A 98 7.73 -9.28 23.33
N PRO A 99 6.66 -8.51 23.62
CA PRO A 99 5.69 -8.14 22.61
C PRO A 99 6.37 -7.36 21.48
N TYR A 100 5.87 -7.50 20.27
CA TYR A 100 6.36 -6.74 19.12
C TYR A 100 6.10 -5.24 19.29
N ARG A 101 7.10 -4.44 18.93
CA ARG A 101 6.92 -3.05 18.56
C ARG A 101 6.51 -2.99 17.09
N ILE A 102 5.42 -2.29 16.79
CA ILE A 102 4.83 -2.19 15.46
C ILE A 102 5.02 -0.75 14.96
N GLU A 103 5.73 -0.64 13.84
CA GLU A 103 6.02 0.62 13.15
C GLU A 103 5.25 0.64 11.83
N LEU A 104 4.43 1.66 11.61
CA LEU A 104 3.71 1.85 10.34
C LEU A 104 4.39 2.94 9.52
N VAL A 105 4.75 2.61 8.27
CA VAL A 105 5.24 3.59 7.30
C VAL A 105 4.28 3.64 6.13
N GLY A 106 3.52 4.73 6.03
CA GLY A 106 2.64 5.03 4.91
C GLY A 106 3.34 5.87 3.86
N VAL A 107 3.09 5.56 2.59
CA VAL A 107 3.54 6.40 1.47
C VAL A 107 2.35 6.70 0.57
N VAL A 108 2.15 7.98 0.29
CA VAL A 108 1.08 8.48 -0.58
C VAL A 108 1.66 9.35 -1.69
N CYS A 109 0.88 9.49 -2.75
CA CYS A 109 1.10 10.49 -3.79
C CYS A 109 -0.23 10.88 -4.42
N ASP A 110 -0.18 11.98 -5.14
CA ASP A 110 -1.23 12.45 -6.03
C ASP A 110 -1.75 11.29 -6.92
N PRO A 111 -3.08 11.10 -7.02
CA PRO A 111 -3.68 10.02 -7.79
C PRO A 111 -3.29 10.03 -9.27
N TYR A 112 -3.16 11.20 -9.90
CA TYR A 112 -2.71 11.29 -11.30
C TYR A 112 -1.27 10.81 -11.44
N LEU A 113 -0.36 11.22 -10.54
CA LEU A 113 1.01 10.68 -10.52
C LEU A 113 1.04 9.17 -10.36
N ALA A 114 0.21 8.62 -9.46
CA ALA A 114 0.16 7.19 -9.22
C ALA A 114 -0.19 6.42 -10.51
N VAL A 115 -1.15 6.91 -11.28
CA VAL A 115 -1.58 6.33 -12.56
C VAL A 115 -0.47 6.46 -13.62
N VAL A 116 0.13 7.65 -13.77
CA VAL A 116 1.24 7.86 -14.72
C VAL A 116 2.42 6.94 -14.42
N ARG A 117 2.79 6.81 -13.14
CA ARG A 117 3.85 5.89 -12.68
C ARG A 117 3.50 4.42 -12.97
N GLY A 118 2.23 4.04 -12.76
CA GLY A 118 1.71 2.71 -13.08
C GLY A 118 1.81 2.38 -14.58
N ILE A 119 1.41 3.31 -15.45
CA ILE A 119 1.52 3.17 -16.91
C ILE A 119 2.99 3.08 -17.33
N ARG A 120 3.86 3.96 -16.82
CA ARG A 120 5.30 3.93 -17.12
C ARG A 120 5.92 2.59 -16.72
N ARG A 121 5.56 2.05 -15.55
CA ARG A 121 6.02 0.73 -15.10
C ARG A 121 5.50 -0.40 -16.01
N ALA A 122 4.27 -0.32 -16.48
CA ALA A 122 3.72 -1.28 -17.44
C ALA A 122 4.53 -1.30 -18.74
N ILE A 123 4.88 -0.12 -19.26
CA ILE A 123 5.69 0.02 -20.49
C ILE A 123 7.12 -0.50 -20.26
N MET A 124 7.77 -0.09 -19.17
CA MET A 124 9.19 -0.38 -18.95
C MET A 124 9.47 -1.83 -18.55
N ILE A 125 8.61 -2.44 -17.73
CA ILE A 125 8.88 -3.75 -17.12
C ILE A 125 7.72 -4.75 -17.27
N GLY A 126 6.70 -4.44 -18.08
CA GLY A 126 5.58 -5.33 -18.37
C GLY A 126 4.59 -5.55 -17.20
N ARG A 127 4.70 -4.79 -16.10
CA ARG A 127 3.87 -4.97 -14.89
C ARG A 127 2.84 -3.87 -14.72
N ALA A 128 1.63 -4.13 -15.22
CA ALA A 128 0.48 -3.24 -15.13
C ALA A 128 -0.39 -3.50 -13.88
N VAL A 129 -1.11 -2.47 -13.44
CA VAL A 129 -2.19 -2.55 -12.44
C VAL A 129 -3.39 -1.84 -13.04
N ARG A 130 -4.60 -2.41 -12.87
CA ARG A 130 -5.83 -1.75 -13.32
C ARG A 130 -6.02 -0.44 -12.56
N VAL A 131 -6.29 0.65 -13.28
CA VAL A 131 -6.42 2.00 -12.73
C VAL A 131 -7.46 2.04 -11.61
N ASN A 132 -8.67 1.54 -11.84
CA ASN A 132 -9.72 1.49 -10.82
C ASN A 132 -9.27 0.78 -9.52
N SER A 133 -8.57 -0.37 -9.64
CA SER A 133 -8.05 -1.10 -8.49
C SER A 133 -6.97 -0.31 -7.73
N GLN A 134 -6.08 0.37 -8.46
CA GLN A 134 -5.05 1.24 -7.88
C GLN A 134 -5.68 2.42 -7.11
N LEU A 135 -6.61 3.14 -7.74
CA LEU A 135 -7.31 4.28 -7.15
C LEU A 135 -8.15 3.86 -5.93
N THR A 136 -8.85 2.74 -6.03
CA THR A 136 -9.62 2.17 -4.92
C THR A 136 -8.72 1.83 -3.74
N SER A 137 -7.55 1.24 -4.00
CA SER A 137 -6.58 0.90 -2.96
C SER A 137 -6.03 2.15 -2.26
N HIS A 138 -5.65 3.18 -3.03
CA HIS A 138 -5.24 4.49 -2.50
C HIS A 138 -6.31 5.12 -1.60
N LYS A 139 -7.55 5.21 -2.09
CA LYS A 139 -8.67 5.78 -1.33
C LYS A 139 -8.91 5.03 -0.01
N ARG A 140 -8.94 3.70 -0.06
CA ARG A 140 -9.15 2.86 1.13
C ARG A 140 -8.02 3.02 2.15
N PHE A 141 -6.77 2.98 1.71
CA PHE A 141 -5.62 3.21 2.59
C PHE A 141 -5.70 4.59 3.25
N ALA A 142 -5.86 5.66 2.47
CA ALA A 142 -5.92 7.01 2.99
C ALA A 142 -7.08 7.22 3.98
N THR A 143 -8.21 6.54 3.75
CA THR A 143 -9.37 6.57 4.64
C THR A 143 -9.13 5.83 5.95
N ALA A 144 -8.33 4.75 5.93
CA ALA A 144 -8.06 3.89 7.08
C ALA A 144 -6.82 4.31 7.88
N PHE A 145 -5.88 5.04 7.27
CA PHE A 145 -4.60 5.42 7.88
C PHE A 145 -4.74 6.06 9.28
N PRO A 146 -5.66 7.02 9.53
CA PRO A 146 -5.84 7.56 10.87
C PRO A 146 -6.23 6.50 11.90
N ARG A 147 -7.05 5.53 11.52
CA ARG A 147 -7.43 4.41 12.40
C ARG A 147 -6.25 3.48 12.65
N TYR A 148 -5.43 3.21 11.63
CA TYR A 148 -4.23 2.40 11.79
C TYR A 148 -3.22 3.02 12.76
N CYS A 149 -3.11 4.36 12.80
CA CYS A 149 -2.23 5.06 13.74
C CYS A 149 -2.55 4.69 15.20
N HIS A 150 -3.83 4.42 15.53
CA HIS A 150 -4.25 4.01 16.87
C HIS A 150 -3.93 2.53 17.20
N LEU A 151 -3.54 1.70 16.23
CA LEU A 151 -3.27 0.28 16.42
C LEU A 151 -1.77 -0.01 16.65
N VAL A 152 -0.90 0.87 16.14
CA VAL A 152 0.55 0.70 16.10
C VAL A 152 1.25 1.61 17.12
N ASP A 153 2.51 1.31 17.45
CA ASP A 153 3.27 2.14 18.39
C ASP A 153 3.63 3.48 17.74
N ASN A 154 4.20 3.43 16.54
CA ASN A 154 4.63 4.60 15.80
C ASN A 154 4.09 4.54 14.38
N ALA A 155 3.78 5.71 13.82
CA ALA A 155 3.37 5.84 12.42
C ALA A 155 4.09 7.01 11.76
N ARG A 156 4.50 6.85 10.51
CA ARG A 156 5.01 7.93 9.66
C ARG A 156 4.28 7.89 8.32
N LEU A 157 3.95 9.07 7.79
CA LEU A 157 3.29 9.23 6.50
C LEU A 157 4.16 10.10 5.61
N TYR A 158 4.53 9.58 4.44
CA TYR A 158 5.35 10.28 3.46
C TYR A 158 4.57 10.59 2.19
N CYS A 159 4.81 11.77 1.62
CA CYS A 159 4.34 12.20 0.31
C CYS A 159 5.46 12.11 -0.71
N THR A 160 5.17 11.57 -1.90
CA THR A 160 6.15 11.43 -3.00
C THR A 160 5.77 12.26 -4.23
N ASN A 161 5.11 13.40 -4.05
CA ASN A 161 4.71 14.26 -5.17
C ASN A 161 5.91 14.99 -5.80
N SER A 162 6.94 15.28 -5.02
CA SER A 162 8.18 15.88 -5.52
C SER A 162 8.89 14.94 -6.50
N MET A 163 9.02 15.36 -7.76
CA MET A 163 9.66 14.57 -8.81
C MET A 163 11.19 14.60 -8.63
N GLY A 164 11.80 13.42 -8.39
CA GLY A 164 13.26 13.28 -8.31
C GLY A 164 13.89 13.64 -6.96
N GLY A 165 13.09 14.03 -5.97
CA GLY A 165 13.54 14.29 -4.59
C GLY A 165 13.21 13.16 -3.62
N PRO A 166 13.72 13.21 -2.38
CA PRO A 166 13.33 12.27 -1.33
C PRO A 166 11.84 12.44 -0.96
N PRO A 167 11.17 11.38 -0.46
CA PRO A 167 9.82 11.49 0.09
C PRO A 167 9.75 12.52 1.23
N LYS A 168 8.73 13.40 1.20
CA LYS A 168 8.50 14.40 2.25
C LYS A 168 7.70 13.78 3.40
N LEU A 169 8.12 13.96 4.65
CA LEU A 169 7.34 13.53 5.82
C LEU A 169 6.19 14.51 6.04
N ILE A 170 4.95 14.02 6.04
CA ILE A 170 3.73 14.85 6.12
C ILE A 170 2.85 14.54 7.34
N GLY A 171 3.15 13.44 8.03
CA GLY A 171 2.50 13.11 9.30
C GLY A 171 3.29 12.10 10.11
N TRP A 172 3.24 12.20 11.44
CA TRP A 172 3.93 11.29 12.34
C TRP A 172 3.19 11.13 13.67
N LYS A 173 3.34 9.95 14.26
CA LYS A 173 2.87 9.58 15.60
C LYS A 173 3.99 8.84 16.31
N GLU A 174 4.22 9.21 17.56
CA GLU A 174 5.10 8.48 18.46
C GLU A 174 4.36 8.07 19.74
N GLY A 175 4.40 6.78 20.08
CA GLY A 175 3.75 6.23 21.27
C GLY A 175 2.25 6.54 21.34
N GLU A 176 1.76 6.99 22.50
CA GLU A 176 0.34 7.31 22.72
C GLU A 176 -0.09 8.68 22.20
N GLN A 177 0.80 9.41 21.51
CA GLN A 177 0.47 10.72 20.98
C GLN A 177 -0.57 10.62 19.84
N LYS A 178 -1.33 11.70 19.65
CA LYS A 178 -2.18 11.85 18.47
C LYS A 178 -1.29 12.05 17.23
N LEU A 179 -1.80 11.65 16.06
CA LEU A 179 -1.14 11.89 14.78
C LEU A 179 -0.93 13.40 14.59
N LEU A 180 0.33 13.83 14.53
CA LEU A 180 0.73 15.17 14.14
C LEU A 180 0.87 15.21 12.62
N VAL A 181 0.42 16.30 12.01
CA VAL A 181 0.42 16.47 10.56
C VAL A 181 0.91 17.87 10.19
N ASP A 182 1.61 17.96 9.07
CA ASP A 182 1.87 19.24 8.42
C ASP A 182 0.56 19.71 7.78
N SER A 183 0.06 20.87 8.20
CA SER A 183 -1.26 21.37 7.80
C SER A 183 -1.37 21.67 6.31
N GLU A 184 -0.27 22.03 5.65
CA GLU A 184 -0.25 22.32 4.21
C GLU A 184 -0.16 21.00 3.42
N GLU A 185 0.69 20.08 3.87
CA GLU A 185 0.97 18.85 3.12
C GLU A 185 -0.08 17.74 3.32
N ILE A 186 -0.83 17.78 4.42
CA ILE A 186 -1.88 16.79 4.69
C ILE A 186 -3.03 16.86 3.69
N GLU A 187 -3.15 17.97 2.94
CA GLU A 187 -4.14 18.12 1.87
C GLU A 187 -4.06 16.95 0.88
N CYS A 188 -2.85 16.47 0.54
CA CYS A 188 -2.68 15.32 -0.35
C CYS A 188 -3.43 14.07 0.15
N LEU A 189 -3.37 13.78 1.46
CA LEU A 189 -4.10 12.66 2.05
C LEU A 189 -5.62 12.87 1.94
N ASN A 190 -6.10 14.09 2.16
CA ASN A 190 -7.53 14.42 2.06
C ASN A 190 -8.04 14.31 0.62
N THR A 191 -7.28 14.78 -0.36
CA THR A 191 -7.58 14.63 -1.79
C THR A 191 -7.76 13.16 -2.16
N ILE A 192 -6.86 12.28 -1.69
CA ILE A 192 -6.92 10.84 -1.93
C ILE A 192 -8.17 10.21 -1.27
N ARG A 193 -8.53 10.66 -0.06
CA ARG A 193 -9.74 10.18 0.63
C ARG A 193 -11.02 10.53 -0.13
N SER A 194 -11.08 11.70 -0.75
CA SER A 194 -12.25 12.16 -1.52
C SER A 194 -12.28 11.68 -2.97
N LEU A 195 -11.28 10.92 -3.41
CA LEU A 195 -11.11 10.51 -4.80
C LEU A 195 -12.34 9.76 -5.37
N ASN A 196 -12.68 10.01 -6.62
CA ASN A 196 -13.57 9.14 -7.39
C ASN A 196 -12.76 7.99 -8.02
N SER A 197 -12.83 6.79 -7.43
CA SER A 197 -12.12 5.61 -7.94
C SER A 197 -12.69 5.06 -9.25
N ASN A 198 -13.92 5.45 -9.60
CA ASN A 198 -14.62 5.05 -10.82
C ASN A 198 -14.53 6.13 -11.92
N ALA A 199 -13.66 7.12 -11.77
CA ALA A 199 -13.47 8.15 -12.76
C ALA A 199 -12.99 7.56 -14.09
N ASP A 200 -13.66 7.94 -15.18
CA ASP A 200 -13.25 7.59 -16.54
C ASP A 200 -12.41 8.70 -17.19
N SER A 201 -12.36 9.88 -16.57
CA SER A 201 -11.59 11.03 -17.01
C SER A 201 -10.88 11.75 -15.87
N ILE A 202 -9.87 12.56 -16.19
CA ILE A 202 -9.15 13.37 -15.20
C ILE A 202 -10.05 14.40 -14.51
N HIS A 203 -11.06 14.90 -15.21
CA HIS A 203 -12.00 15.90 -14.70
C HIS A 203 -12.93 15.34 -13.61
N GLU A 204 -13.14 14.02 -13.63
CA GLU A 204 -13.95 13.30 -12.64
C GLU A 204 -13.11 12.72 -11.51
N LEU A 205 -11.78 12.68 -11.65
CA LEU A 205 -10.88 12.00 -10.71
C LEU A 205 -10.98 12.62 -9.31
N TYR A 206 -10.95 13.95 -9.26
CA TYR A 206 -11.00 14.73 -8.03
C TYR A 206 -12.45 15.12 -7.70
N ALA A 207 -12.77 15.19 -6.40
CA ALA A 207 -14.11 15.58 -5.96
C ALA A 207 -14.49 17.01 -6.39
N ASP A 208 -13.52 17.92 -6.42
CA ASP A 208 -13.65 19.24 -7.01
C ASP A 208 -12.83 19.28 -8.30
N SER A 209 -13.51 19.45 -9.44
CA SER A 209 -12.88 19.50 -10.77
C SER A 209 -11.97 20.70 -10.94
N THR A 210 -12.10 21.75 -10.11
CA THR A 210 -11.22 22.92 -10.15
C THR A 210 -9.84 22.63 -9.52
N THR A 211 -9.73 21.55 -8.74
CA THR A 211 -8.49 21.15 -8.04
C THR A 211 -7.30 21.07 -8.99
N ILE A 212 -7.49 20.53 -10.20
CA ILE A 212 -6.41 20.35 -11.18
C ILE A 212 -5.82 21.66 -11.70
N PHE A 213 -6.54 22.78 -11.55
CA PHE A 213 -6.11 24.12 -11.98
C PHE A 213 -5.50 24.94 -10.86
N ARG A 214 -5.49 24.43 -9.61
CA ARG A 214 -4.91 25.16 -8.49
C ARG A 214 -3.37 25.12 -8.55
N PRO A 215 -2.67 26.21 -8.21
CA PRO A 215 -1.22 26.19 -8.03
C PRO A 215 -0.80 25.11 -7.02
N GLY A 216 0.33 24.43 -7.26
CA GLY A 216 0.81 23.33 -6.42
C GLY A 216 0.30 21.95 -6.86
N PHE A 217 -0.69 21.89 -7.75
CA PHE A 217 -1.13 20.64 -8.36
C PHE A 217 -0.38 20.38 -9.66
N ILE A 218 0.00 19.12 -9.86
CA ILE A 218 0.84 18.67 -10.96
C ILE A 218 0.21 18.93 -12.33
N TRP A 219 -1.12 18.90 -12.40
CA TRP A 219 -1.82 19.23 -13.63
C TRP A 219 -1.58 20.67 -14.07
N ASN A 220 -1.71 21.63 -13.16
CA ASN A 220 -1.44 23.03 -13.45
C ASN A 220 0.07 23.26 -13.69
N ASP A 221 0.90 22.81 -12.75
CA ASP A 221 2.30 23.20 -12.68
C ASP A 221 3.18 22.48 -13.72
N ILE A 222 2.77 21.29 -14.17
CA ILE A 222 3.57 20.45 -15.08
C ILE A 222 2.81 20.15 -16.37
N VAL A 223 1.58 19.65 -16.29
CA VAL A 223 0.86 19.12 -17.48
C VAL A 223 0.34 20.24 -18.38
N LEU A 224 -0.22 21.29 -17.79
CA LEU A 224 -0.76 22.47 -18.48
C LEU A 224 0.25 23.62 -18.60
N SER A 225 1.45 23.44 -18.04
CA SER A 225 2.50 24.45 -18.07
C SER A 225 2.84 24.89 -19.50
N PRO A 226 2.86 26.20 -19.80
CA PRO A 226 3.21 26.71 -21.14
C PRO A 226 4.59 26.27 -21.63
N SER A 227 5.53 26.03 -20.70
CA SER A 227 6.91 25.61 -21.02
C SER A 227 7.00 24.14 -21.46
N ARG A 228 5.95 23.34 -21.20
CA ARG A 228 5.94 21.89 -21.49
C ARG A 228 6.20 21.58 -22.96
N SER A 229 5.63 22.36 -23.89
CA SER A 229 5.81 22.12 -25.33
C SER A 229 7.28 22.26 -25.74
N SER A 230 7.94 23.32 -25.29
CA SER A 230 9.37 23.56 -25.52
C SER A 230 10.23 22.45 -24.92
N ILE A 231 9.94 22.04 -23.68
CA ILE A 231 10.65 20.95 -22.99
C ILE A 231 10.50 19.63 -23.78
N GLN A 232 9.29 19.30 -24.22
CA GLN A 232 9.05 18.08 -25.01
C GLN A 232 9.76 18.11 -26.36
N LYS A 233 9.83 19.27 -27.01
CA LYS A 233 10.59 19.45 -28.26
C LYS A 233 12.07 19.20 -28.02
N CYS A 234 12.68 19.83 -27.02
CA CYS A 234 14.08 19.61 -26.67
C CYS A 234 14.36 18.14 -26.33
N LEU A 235 13.49 17.50 -25.55
CA LEU A 235 13.63 16.08 -25.20
C LEU A 235 13.58 15.18 -26.45
N ARG A 236 12.65 15.45 -27.37
CA ARG A 236 12.55 14.70 -28.64
C ARG A 236 13.81 14.86 -29.48
N GLU A 237 14.31 16.07 -29.63
CA GLU A 237 15.55 16.35 -30.37
C GLU A 237 16.77 15.67 -29.73
N SER A 238 16.86 15.66 -28.40
CA SER A 238 17.92 14.94 -27.67
C SER A 238 17.84 13.42 -27.89
N ILE A 239 16.64 12.83 -27.82
CA ILE A 239 16.44 11.40 -28.08
C ILE A 239 16.83 11.05 -29.51
N GLN A 240 16.35 11.82 -30.50
CA GLN A 240 16.68 11.62 -31.92
C GLN A 240 18.19 11.70 -32.18
N LYS A 241 18.90 12.63 -31.54
CA LYS A 241 20.37 12.72 -31.63
C LYS A 241 21.03 11.44 -31.13
N ILE A 242 20.61 10.92 -29.98
CA ILE A 242 21.16 9.68 -29.38
C ILE A 242 20.88 8.47 -30.28
N GLU A 243 19.65 8.34 -30.77
CA GLU A 243 19.25 7.24 -31.66
C GLU A 243 20.06 7.27 -32.97
N ASN A 244 20.21 8.43 -33.59
CA ASN A 244 20.99 8.60 -34.82
C ASN A 244 22.50 8.36 -34.60
N SER A 245 23.06 8.76 -33.44
CA SER A 245 24.46 8.48 -33.13
C SER A 245 24.75 6.99 -32.94
N ASN A 246 23.82 6.22 -32.37
CA ASN A 246 23.99 4.78 -32.17
C ASN A 246 23.91 3.99 -33.49
N ILE A 247 23.13 4.48 -34.47
CA ILE A 247 23.04 3.90 -35.82
C ILE A 247 24.35 4.07 -36.60
N ASN A 248 25.04 5.19 -36.42
CA ASN A 248 26.30 5.48 -37.15
C ASN A 248 27.54 4.81 -36.54
N THR A 249 27.41 4.10 -35.41
CA THR A 249 28.50 3.38 -34.72
C THR A 249 28.35 1.85 -34.76
N SER A 250 27.32 1.33 -35.43
CA SER A 250 27.12 -0.10 -35.70
C SER A 250 27.43 -0.42 -37.16
#